data_AF-A0A7V7ABW4-F1
#
_entry.id   AF-A0A7V7ABW4-F1
#
_cell.length_a   1.000
_cell.length_b   1.000
_cell.length_c   1.000
_cell.angle_alpha   90.00
_cell.angle_beta   90.00
_cell.angle_gamma   90.00
#
_symmetry.space_group_name_H-M   'P 1'
#
loop_
_entity.id
_entity.type
_entity.pdbx_description
1 polymer ?
#
loop_
_entity_poly.entity_id
_entity_poly.type
_entity_poly.pdbx_seq_one_letter_code
_entity_poly.pdbx_strand_id
1 'polypeptide(L)'
;LMMTQYGFDVGENKIQVAEGDSMDFGKHKVIFVFAPMVHWPETMVTFDTTNGVLFSADAFGTFGALDGKLFADEVDFDRDWLDDARRYFTNIVGKYGPHVQAVLEKAGTIDIKILCPLHGPVWRTDLGYLLEKYDLWSRYEPEDKAVMIAYASMYGNTESAAQVLATELCERGITNVVVYDVSTTDVSHLIAEAFRVSHIVLASVTYNLEIYPKMLDFLNQMKSLNLQKRTVGIIENGSWAPQSGELINNFLDEMKLMDVLGGEVSLASSLNDVSYRDLRDLADAIAESINGKTE
;
A
#
# COMPACT_ATOMS: atom_id res chain seq x y z
N LEU A 1 -16.29 6.69 25.49
CA LEU A 1 -16.64 6.94 24.07
C LEU A 1 -15.73 8.05 23.57
N MET A 2 -15.27 8.02 22.33
CA MET A 2 -14.37 9.07 21.82
C MET A 2 -14.95 10.48 21.97
N MET A 3 -16.27 10.64 21.77
CA MET A 3 -16.97 11.92 21.96
C MET A 3 -16.76 12.56 23.34
N THR A 4 -16.65 11.76 24.41
CA THR A 4 -16.42 12.30 25.77
C THR A 4 -15.00 12.84 25.92
N GLN A 5 -14.04 12.36 25.13
CA GLN A 5 -12.68 12.92 25.09
C GLN A 5 -12.66 14.33 24.47
N TYR A 6 -13.61 14.60 23.55
CA TYR A 6 -13.84 15.93 22.97
C TYR A 6 -14.76 16.82 23.80
N GLY A 7 -15.11 16.41 25.03
CA GLY A 7 -16.03 17.17 25.89
C GLY A 7 -17.50 17.15 25.43
N PHE A 8 -17.84 16.29 24.47
CA PHE A 8 -19.21 16.12 23.99
C PHE A 8 -19.91 14.97 24.74
N ASP A 9 -20.44 15.29 25.92
CA ASP A 9 -21.24 14.35 26.71
C ASP A 9 -22.71 14.41 26.27
N VAL A 10 -23.18 13.34 25.65
CA VAL A 10 -24.58 13.17 25.25
C VAL A 10 -25.47 12.62 26.37
N GLY A 11 -24.91 12.38 27.56
CA GLY A 11 -25.65 11.88 28.72
C GLY A 11 -26.34 10.55 28.43
N GLU A 12 -27.65 10.51 28.68
CA GLU A 12 -28.54 9.36 28.43
C GLU A 12 -29.08 9.30 26.99
N ASN A 13 -28.84 10.32 26.15
CA ASN A 13 -29.31 10.37 24.76
C ASN A 13 -28.42 9.52 23.83
N LYS A 14 -28.14 8.28 24.22
CA LYS A 14 -27.34 7.32 23.47
C LYS A 14 -27.87 5.90 23.67
N ILE A 15 -27.75 5.10 22.63
CA ILE A 15 -27.99 3.66 22.69
C ILE A 15 -26.64 2.99 22.43
N GLN A 16 -26.15 2.23 23.40
CA GLN A 16 -24.98 1.39 23.21
C GLN A 16 -25.43 0.08 22.57
N VAL A 17 -24.76 -0.32 21.50
CA VAL A 17 -25.04 -1.56 20.78
C VAL A 17 -23.90 -2.57 21.00
N ALA A 18 -24.23 -3.85 20.98
CA ALA A 18 -23.31 -4.97 20.95
C ALA A 18 -23.22 -5.58 19.53
N GLU A 19 -22.20 -6.41 19.27
CA GLU A 19 -22.10 -7.23 18.06
C GLU A 19 -23.40 -8.02 17.85
N GLY A 20 -24.00 -7.88 16.67
CA GLY A 20 -25.21 -8.61 16.29
C GLY A 20 -26.52 -8.01 16.82
N ASP A 21 -26.47 -6.93 17.60
CA ASP A 21 -27.68 -6.19 17.95
C ASP A 21 -28.41 -5.71 16.70
N SER A 22 -29.73 -5.66 16.78
CA SER A 22 -30.57 -5.21 15.67
C SER A 22 -31.55 -4.15 16.13
N MET A 23 -31.87 -3.22 15.23
CA MET A 23 -32.83 -2.16 15.47
C MET A 23 -33.81 -2.06 14.30
N ASP A 24 -35.09 -1.92 14.63
CA ASP A 24 -36.18 -1.80 13.68
C ASP A 24 -36.68 -0.36 13.65
N PHE A 25 -36.68 0.24 12.46
CA PHE A 25 -37.17 1.59 12.18
C PHE A 25 -38.45 1.56 11.32
N GLY A 26 -39.24 0.49 11.41
CA GLY A 26 -40.50 0.26 10.71
C GLY A 26 -40.29 -0.55 9.43
N LYS A 27 -39.90 0.10 8.34
CA LYS A 27 -39.61 -0.60 7.07
C LYS A 27 -38.22 -1.23 7.06
N HIS A 28 -37.27 -0.56 7.71
CA HIS A 28 -35.86 -0.93 7.68
C HIS A 28 -35.48 -1.57 9.01
N LYS A 29 -34.82 -2.73 8.92
CA LYS A 29 -34.19 -3.38 10.06
C LYS A 29 -32.70 -3.43 9.83
N VAL A 30 -31.94 -2.87 10.77
CA VAL A 30 -30.48 -2.85 10.72
C VAL A 30 -29.87 -3.82 11.72
N ILE A 31 -28.69 -4.32 11.42
CA ILE A 31 -27.83 -5.11 12.32
C ILE A 31 -26.50 -4.38 12.46
N PHE A 32 -25.96 -4.31 13.67
CA PHE A 32 -24.64 -3.75 13.96
C PHE A 32 -23.60 -4.86 14.00
N VAL A 33 -22.49 -4.69 13.29
CA VAL A 33 -21.38 -5.65 13.23
C VAL A 33 -20.08 -4.92 13.54
N PHE A 34 -19.30 -5.40 14.49
CA PHE A 34 -18.03 -4.76 14.84
C PHE A 34 -16.94 -5.18 13.85
N ALA A 35 -16.13 -4.20 13.49
CA ALA A 35 -14.97 -4.33 12.63
C ALA A 35 -13.75 -3.69 13.32
N PRO A 36 -13.37 -4.18 14.52
CA PRO A 36 -12.34 -3.54 15.32
C PRO A 36 -11.00 -3.51 14.57
N MET A 37 -10.28 -2.40 14.69
CA MET A 37 -9.02 -2.11 14.00
C MET A 37 -9.14 -2.00 12.48
N VAL A 38 -10.35 -1.76 11.96
CA VAL A 38 -10.59 -1.43 10.54
C VAL A 38 -11.16 -0.01 10.44
N HIS A 39 -10.42 1.07 10.70
CA HIS A 39 -9.02 1.15 11.14
C HIS A 39 -8.87 1.56 12.62
N TRP A 40 -9.97 1.82 13.32
CA TRP A 40 -9.99 2.20 14.73
C TRP A 40 -10.47 1.04 15.63
N PRO A 41 -10.06 0.98 16.91
CA PRO A 41 -10.49 -0.05 17.84
C PRO A 41 -12.02 -0.18 17.97
N GLU A 42 -12.74 0.92 17.85
CA GLU A 42 -14.19 1.02 18.03
C GLU A 42 -15.02 0.83 16.76
N THR A 43 -14.39 0.64 15.60
CA THR A 43 -15.15 0.64 14.33
C THR A 43 -16.24 -0.42 14.34
N MET A 44 -17.43 -0.01 13.90
CA MET A 44 -18.56 -0.88 13.58
C MET A 44 -19.16 -0.50 12.24
N VAL A 45 -19.76 -1.48 11.57
CA VAL A 45 -20.53 -1.32 10.34
C VAL A 45 -22.01 -1.59 10.63
N THR A 46 -22.88 -1.03 9.80
CA THR A 46 -24.33 -1.20 9.93
C THR A 46 -24.88 -1.84 8.66
N PHE A 47 -25.59 -2.95 8.79
CA PHE A 47 -26.19 -3.65 7.67
C PHE A 47 -27.71 -3.52 7.68
N ASP A 48 -28.29 -2.89 6.65
CA ASP A 48 -29.72 -2.86 6.41
C ASP A 48 -30.18 -4.17 5.76
N THR A 49 -30.78 -5.03 6.57
CA THR A 49 -31.28 -6.35 6.16
C THR A 49 -32.46 -6.27 5.19
N THR A 50 -33.17 -5.12 5.13
CA THR A 50 -34.32 -4.96 4.23
C THR A 50 -33.86 -4.82 2.78
N ASN A 51 -32.81 -4.03 2.54
CA ASN A 51 -32.33 -3.72 1.19
C ASN A 51 -31.00 -4.40 0.83
N GLY A 52 -30.28 -4.99 1.79
CA GLY A 52 -28.94 -5.52 1.59
C GLY A 52 -27.86 -4.43 1.49
N VAL A 53 -28.01 -3.31 2.20
CA VAL A 53 -27.04 -2.20 2.17
C VAL A 53 -26.10 -2.28 3.37
N LEU A 54 -24.80 -2.30 3.12
CA LEU A 54 -23.77 -2.20 4.16
C LEU A 54 -23.22 -0.77 4.21
N PHE A 55 -23.45 -0.08 5.33
CA PHE A 55 -22.77 1.16 5.67
C PHE A 55 -21.44 0.79 6.35
N SER A 56 -20.34 0.87 5.60
CA SER A 56 -19.07 0.19 5.91
C SER A 56 -18.06 1.03 6.67
N ALA A 57 -18.45 2.21 7.16
CA ALA A 57 -17.53 3.18 7.75
C ALA A 57 -16.36 3.48 6.78
N ASP A 58 -15.12 3.41 7.25
CA ASP A 58 -13.92 3.64 6.43
C ASP A 58 -13.57 2.45 5.51
N ALA A 59 -14.09 1.25 5.78
CA ALA A 59 -13.87 0.13 4.88
C ALA A 59 -14.50 0.42 3.52
N PHE A 60 -13.81 0.01 2.45
CA PHE A 60 -14.19 0.26 1.05
C PHE A 60 -14.10 1.73 0.63
N GLY A 61 -13.42 2.57 1.41
CA GLY A 61 -13.19 3.97 1.10
C GLY A 61 -12.23 4.20 -0.06
N THR A 62 -12.29 5.41 -0.63
CA THR A 62 -11.39 5.90 -1.68
C THR A 62 -11.13 7.40 -1.47
N PHE A 63 -9.90 7.87 -1.72
CA PHE A 63 -9.61 9.30 -1.71
C PHE A 63 -10.17 9.97 -2.97
N GLY A 64 -10.54 11.25 -2.87
CA GLY A 64 -11.03 12.02 -4.01
C GLY A 64 -12.37 12.68 -3.73
N ALA A 65 -12.65 13.76 -4.47
CA ALA A 65 -13.92 14.45 -4.42
C ALA A 65 -14.83 13.91 -5.52
N LEU A 66 -16.07 13.57 -5.17
CA LEU A 66 -17.09 13.21 -6.16
C LEU A 66 -17.45 14.44 -6.99
N ASP A 67 -17.41 14.31 -8.32
CA ASP A 67 -17.70 15.38 -9.29
C ASP A 67 -19.17 15.36 -9.78
N GLY A 68 -20.08 14.87 -8.93
CA GLY A 68 -21.50 14.69 -9.22
C GLY A 68 -21.90 13.26 -9.59
N LYS A 69 -20.94 12.39 -9.86
CA LYS A 69 -21.15 10.92 -9.97
C LYS A 69 -21.03 10.31 -8.60
N LEU A 70 -22.04 9.58 -8.16
CA LEU A 70 -22.09 8.99 -6.83
C LEU A 70 -21.70 7.52 -6.84
N PHE A 71 -21.98 6.82 -7.93
CA PHE A 71 -21.84 5.37 -8.00
C PHE A 71 -20.59 4.95 -8.76
N ALA A 72 -19.98 3.84 -8.35
CA ALA A 72 -18.77 3.31 -9.01
C ALA A 72 -19.01 2.96 -10.48
N ASP A 73 -20.25 2.56 -10.86
CA ASP A 73 -20.63 2.26 -12.24
C ASP A 73 -20.86 3.51 -13.13
N GLU A 74 -20.77 4.71 -12.58
CA GLU A 74 -20.89 5.98 -13.32
C GLU A 74 -19.53 6.56 -13.74
N VAL A 75 -18.43 5.93 -13.31
CA VAL A 75 -17.05 6.35 -13.57
C VAL A 75 -16.26 5.23 -14.24
N ASP A 76 -15.14 5.59 -14.86
CA ASP A 76 -14.12 4.62 -15.24
C ASP A 76 -13.26 4.35 -14.00
N PHE A 77 -13.70 3.41 -13.15
CA PHE A 77 -13.10 3.22 -11.83
C PHE A 77 -11.62 2.81 -11.93
N ASP A 78 -11.28 1.91 -12.85
CA ASP A 78 -9.91 1.42 -13.02
C ASP A 78 -8.96 2.53 -13.46
N ARG A 79 -9.39 3.37 -14.40
CA ARG A 79 -8.57 4.46 -14.92
C ARG A 79 -8.45 5.63 -13.95
N ASP A 80 -9.56 6.00 -13.30
CA ASP A 80 -9.65 7.29 -12.60
C ASP A 80 -9.60 7.17 -11.07
N TRP A 81 -9.90 6.00 -10.48
CA TRP A 81 -10.12 5.86 -9.04
C TRP A 81 -9.34 4.75 -8.35
N LEU A 82 -8.91 3.71 -9.09
CA LEU A 82 -8.24 2.54 -8.49
C LEU A 82 -6.96 2.91 -7.74
N ASP A 83 -6.17 3.84 -8.27
CA ASP A 83 -4.94 4.30 -7.61
C ASP A 83 -5.24 5.02 -6.30
N ASP A 84 -6.29 5.83 -6.23
CA ASP A 84 -6.72 6.51 -5.01
C ASP A 84 -7.40 5.54 -4.02
N ALA A 85 -8.05 4.47 -4.51
CA ALA A 85 -8.63 3.42 -3.69
C ALA A 85 -7.53 2.58 -3.03
N ARG A 86 -6.50 2.22 -3.81
CA ARG A 86 -5.27 1.60 -3.31
C ARG A 86 -4.60 2.52 -2.29
N ARG A 87 -4.40 3.80 -2.62
CA ARG A 87 -3.78 4.78 -1.71
C ARG A 87 -4.55 4.91 -0.41
N TYR A 88 -5.89 4.93 -0.47
CA TYR A 88 -6.74 4.94 0.72
C TYR A 88 -6.52 3.70 1.56
N PHE A 89 -6.66 2.50 0.97
CA PHE A 89 -6.48 1.26 1.69
C PHE A 89 -5.10 1.20 2.35
N THR A 90 -4.03 1.38 1.59
CA THR A 90 -2.66 1.13 2.06
C THR A 90 -2.21 2.12 3.12
N ASN A 91 -2.70 3.37 3.10
CA ASN A 91 -2.30 4.41 4.05
C ASN A 91 -3.22 4.53 5.27
N ILE A 92 -4.43 3.98 5.23
CA ILE A 92 -5.41 4.08 6.33
C ILE A 92 -5.66 2.72 6.99
N VAL A 93 -5.95 1.70 6.20
CA VAL A 93 -6.47 0.41 6.67
C VAL A 93 -5.40 -0.70 6.61
N GLY A 94 -4.48 -0.62 5.67
CA GLY A 94 -3.63 -1.72 5.20
C GLY A 94 -2.76 -2.35 6.27
N LYS A 95 -2.38 -1.58 7.31
CA LYS A 95 -1.64 -2.08 8.48
C LYS A 95 -2.32 -3.27 9.17
N TYR A 96 -3.65 -3.31 9.14
CA TYR A 96 -4.47 -4.26 9.88
C TYR A 96 -5.01 -5.40 9.01
N GLY A 97 -4.25 -5.83 8.00
CA GLY A 97 -4.62 -6.91 7.06
C GLY A 97 -5.36 -8.10 7.69
N PRO A 98 -4.87 -8.73 8.78
CA PRO A 98 -5.59 -9.84 9.44
C PRO A 98 -6.98 -9.49 9.98
N HIS A 99 -7.19 -8.25 10.43
CA HIS A 99 -8.51 -7.78 10.89
C HIS A 99 -9.45 -7.55 9.70
N VAL A 100 -8.92 -7.01 8.59
CA VAL A 100 -9.67 -6.88 7.35
C VAL A 100 -10.11 -8.25 6.84
N GLN A 101 -9.21 -9.23 6.80
CA GLN A 101 -9.52 -10.61 6.42
C GLN A 101 -10.64 -11.22 7.27
N ALA A 102 -10.59 -11.06 8.59
CA ALA A 102 -11.64 -11.55 9.48
C ALA A 102 -12.99 -10.85 9.24
N VAL A 103 -12.99 -9.56 8.92
CA VAL A 103 -14.21 -8.81 8.58
C VAL A 103 -14.76 -9.24 7.21
N LEU A 104 -13.91 -9.47 6.22
CA LEU A 104 -14.32 -9.98 4.90
C LEU A 104 -14.95 -11.38 5.02
N GLU A 105 -14.38 -12.27 5.83
CA GLU A 105 -14.94 -13.60 6.09
C GLU A 105 -16.35 -13.51 6.71
N LYS A 106 -16.53 -12.64 7.72
CA LYS A 106 -17.85 -12.37 8.31
C LYS A 106 -18.82 -11.80 7.27
N ALA A 107 -18.38 -10.83 6.47
CA ALA A 107 -19.20 -10.17 5.45
C ALA A 107 -19.66 -11.16 4.36
N GLY A 108 -18.84 -12.16 4.02
CA GLY A 108 -19.18 -13.22 3.08
C GLY A 108 -20.36 -14.11 3.51
N THR A 109 -20.79 -14.04 4.78
CA THR A 109 -21.98 -14.75 5.27
C THR A 109 -23.30 -13.99 5.07
N ILE A 110 -23.23 -12.75 4.56
CA ILE A 110 -24.35 -11.80 4.46
C ILE A 110 -24.61 -11.45 2.99
N ASP A 111 -25.88 -11.40 2.58
CA ASP A 111 -26.30 -11.00 1.21
C ASP A 111 -26.19 -9.47 1.03
N ILE A 112 -24.96 -8.99 0.85
CA ILE A 112 -24.67 -7.58 0.59
C ILE A 112 -24.90 -7.28 -0.89
N LYS A 113 -25.76 -6.28 -1.16
CA LYS A 113 -26.12 -5.80 -2.49
C LYS A 113 -25.54 -4.44 -2.80
N ILE A 114 -25.29 -3.62 -1.77
CA ILE A 114 -24.75 -2.27 -1.91
C ILE A 114 -23.74 -2.01 -0.79
N LEU A 115 -22.55 -1.50 -1.13
CA LEU A 115 -21.56 -0.98 -0.18
C LEU A 115 -21.59 0.55 -0.20
N CYS A 116 -21.81 1.14 0.98
CA CYS A 116 -21.83 2.59 1.21
C CYS A 116 -20.67 2.96 2.15
N PRO A 117 -19.46 3.23 1.63
CA PRO A 117 -18.35 3.75 2.42
C PRO A 117 -18.58 5.21 2.82
N LEU A 118 -17.83 5.70 3.81
CA LEU A 118 -17.81 7.12 4.19
C LEU A 118 -17.14 8.01 3.14
N HIS A 119 -16.27 7.43 2.31
CA HIS A 119 -15.42 8.16 1.36
C HIS A 119 -15.45 7.50 -0.02
N GLY A 120 -15.57 8.32 -1.07
CA GLY A 120 -15.58 7.84 -2.45
C GLY A 120 -16.95 7.35 -2.92
N PRO A 121 -16.98 6.61 -4.05
CA PRO A 121 -18.23 6.20 -4.68
C PRO A 121 -18.93 5.05 -3.94
N VAL A 122 -20.26 5.00 -4.10
CA VAL A 122 -21.11 3.90 -3.63
C VAL A 122 -21.05 2.75 -4.64
N TRP A 123 -20.89 1.52 -4.14
CA TRP A 123 -20.87 0.32 -4.97
C TRP A 123 -22.22 -0.37 -4.91
N ARG A 124 -22.91 -0.49 -6.04
CA ARG A 124 -24.21 -1.18 -6.19
C ARG A 124 -24.20 -2.28 -7.23
N THR A 125 -23.09 -2.40 -7.96
CA THR A 125 -22.80 -3.44 -8.94
C THR A 125 -21.34 -3.85 -8.75
N ASP A 126 -20.99 -5.03 -9.26
CA ASP A 126 -19.63 -5.57 -9.26
C ASP A 126 -18.88 -5.48 -7.92
N LEU A 127 -19.58 -5.81 -6.82
CA LEU A 127 -18.97 -5.81 -5.49
C LEU A 127 -17.79 -6.78 -5.40
N GLY A 128 -17.85 -7.87 -6.18
CA GLY A 128 -16.80 -8.88 -6.26
C GLY A 128 -15.44 -8.27 -6.60
N TYR A 129 -15.40 -7.37 -7.60
CA TYR A 129 -14.18 -6.68 -7.98
C TYR A 129 -13.51 -5.94 -6.82
N LEU A 130 -14.27 -5.11 -6.08
CA LEU A 130 -13.71 -4.37 -4.94
C LEU A 130 -13.32 -5.30 -3.78
N LEU A 131 -14.12 -6.33 -3.51
CA LEU A 131 -13.85 -7.30 -2.46
C LEU A 131 -12.57 -8.11 -2.75
N GLU A 132 -12.34 -8.49 -4.01
CA GLU A 132 -11.11 -9.15 -4.46
C GLU A 132 -9.88 -8.25 -4.24
N LYS A 133 -9.99 -6.94 -4.55
CA LYS A 133 -8.91 -5.98 -4.24
C LYS A 133 -8.62 -5.91 -2.75
N TYR A 134 -9.65 -5.79 -1.91
CA TYR A 134 -9.49 -5.76 -0.46
C TYR A 134 -8.90 -7.05 0.11
N ASP A 135 -9.31 -8.22 -0.39
CA ASP A 135 -8.74 -9.50 0.00
C ASP A 135 -7.24 -9.57 -0.33
N LEU A 136 -6.87 -9.25 -1.58
CA LEU A 136 -5.49 -9.22 -2.03
C LEU A 136 -4.62 -8.26 -1.19
N TRP A 137 -5.07 -7.01 -1.04
CA TRP A 137 -4.30 -5.98 -0.33
C TRP A 137 -4.12 -6.31 1.15
N SER A 138 -5.13 -6.89 1.79
CA SER A 138 -5.06 -7.29 3.20
C SER A 138 -4.23 -8.55 3.45
N ARG A 139 -3.96 -9.36 2.42
CA ARG A 139 -2.94 -10.44 2.44
C ARG A 139 -1.52 -9.93 2.20
N TYR A 140 -1.34 -8.63 1.91
CA TYR A 140 -0.08 -8.01 1.49
C TYR A 140 0.48 -8.62 0.19
N GLU A 141 -0.38 -9.25 -0.60
CA GLU A 141 0.01 -9.84 -1.88
C GLU A 141 0.13 -8.72 -2.92
N PRO A 142 1.18 -8.73 -3.76
CA PRO A 142 1.32 -7.75 -4.83
C PRO A 142 0.21 -7.95 -5.87
N GLU A 143 -0.26 -6.85 -6.46
CA GLU A 143 -1.24 -6.86 -7.57
C GLU A 143 -0.65 -7.47 -8.82
N ASP A 144 0.62 -7.19 -9.10
CA ASP A 144 1.27 -7.66 -10.30
C ASP A 144 2.79 -7.84 -10.13
N LYS A 145 3.35 -8.51 -11.13
CA LYS A 145 4.80 -8.67 -11.27
C LYS A 145 5.38 -7.39 -11.89
N ALA A 146 5.71 -6.45 -11.02
CA ALA A 146 6.24 -5.14 -11.37
C ALA A 146 7.45 -4.76 -10.51
N VAL A 147 8.25 -3.81 -10.99
CA VAL A 147 9.40 -3.25 -10.27
C VAL A 147 9.18 -1.78 -9.99
N MET A 148 9.21 -1.39 -8.72
CA MET A 148 9.33 0.00 -8.31
C MET A 148 10.79 0.33 -8.01
N ILE A 149 11.37 1.31 -8.69
CA ILE A 149 12.68 1.86 -8.36
C ILE A 149 12.46 3.19 -7.63
N ALA A 150 12.63 3.17 -6.31
CA ALA A 150 12.55 4.35 -5.46
C ALA A 150 13.97 4.88 -5.22
N TYR A 151 14.27 6.10 -5.68
CA TYR A 151 15.59 6.68 -5.53
C TYR A 151 15.61 7.97 -4.72
N ALA A 152 16.72 8.21 -4.04
CA ALA A 152 17.10 9.48 -3.43
C ALA A 152 18.41 9.97 -4.05
N SER A 153 18.39 11.13 -4.72
CA SER A 153 19.57 11.71 -5.35
C SER A 153 19.76 13.18 -5.00
N MET A 154 20.99 13.56 -4.67
CA MET A 154 21.35 14.97 -4.43
C MET A 154 21.91 15.67 -5.67
N TYR A 155 22.61 14.91 -6.53
CA TYR A 155 23.38 15.44 -7.65
C TYR A 155 23.07 14.73 -8.98
N GLY A 156 21.99 13.94 -9.04
CA GLY A 156 21.56 13.23 -10.25
C GLY A 156 22.29 11.91 -10.54
N ASN A 157 23.38 11.58 -9.84
CA ASN A 157 24.11 10.33 -10.12
C ASN A 157 23.36 9.06 -9.70
N THR A 158 22.65 9.09 -8.57
CA THR A 158 21.79 7.96 -8.15
C THR A 158 20.56 7.85 -9.04
N GLU A 159 20.00 8.98 -9.46
CA GLU A 159 18.92 9.02 -10.46
C GLU A 159 19.36 8.39 -11.78
N SER A 160 20.56 8.75 -12.27
CA SER A 160 21.14 8.17 -13.48
C SER A 160 21.26 6.64 -13.37
N ALA A 161 21.72 6.12 -12.22
CA ALA A 161 21.76 4.68 -11.97
C ALA A 161 20.37 4.03 -11.93
N ALA A 162 19.38 4.67 -11.30
CA ALA A 162 18.00 4.20 -11.30
C ALA A 162 17.42 4.10 -12.72
N GLN A 163 17.69 5.09 -13.58
CA GLN A 163 17.24 5.10 -14.98
C GLN A 163 17.96 4.04 -15.83
N VAL A 164 19.25 3.83 -15.61
CA VAL A 164 20.00 2.74 -16.26
C VAL A 164 19.42 1.38 -15.86
N LEU A 165 19.16 1.15 -14.56
CA LEU A 165 18.53 -0.09 -14.11
C LEU A 165 17.16 -0.31 -14.76
N ALA A 166 16.31 0.74 -14.82
CA ALA A 166 15.02 0.66 -15.49
C ALA A 166 15.16 0.23 -16.97
N THR A 167 16.16 0.77 -17.67
CA THR A 167 16.47 0.41 -19.06
C THR A 167 16.90 -1.06 -19.16
N GLU A 168 17.84 -1.50 -18.33
CA GLU A 168 18.36 -2.87 -18.31
C GLU A 168 17.26 -3.91 -18.00
N LEU A 169 16.31 -3.57 -17.13
CA LEU A 169 15.12 -4.39 -16.87
C LEU A 169 14.21 -4.49 -18.10
N CYS A 170 13.96 -3.37 -18.79
CA CYS A 170 13.14 -3.35 -20.00
C CYS A 170 13.79 -4.16 -21.14
N GLU A 171 15.12 -4.08 -21.30
CA GLU A 171 15.87 -4.88 -22.28
C GLU A 171 15.78 -6.38 -22.01
N ARG A 172 15.51 -6.78 -20.75
CA ARG A 172 15.24 -8.15 -20.33
C ARG A 172 13.75 -8.54 -20.41
N GLY A 173 12.91 -7.68 -20.95
CA GLY A 173 11.47 -7.91 -21.11
C GLY A 173 10.63 -7.61 -19.87
N ILE A 174 11.22 -7.05 -18.80
CA ILE A 174 10.49 -6.57 -17.63
C ILE A 174 10.08 -5.12 -17.90
N THR A 175 8.91 -4.93 -18.50
CA THR A 175 8.44 -3.60 -18.94
C THR A 175 7.49 -2.91 -17.94
N ASN A 176 7.00 -3.63 -16.94
CA ASN A 176 6.19 -3.05 -15.85
C ASN A 176 7.13 -2.50 -14.77
N VAL A 177 7.77 -1.38 -15.10
CA VAL A 177 8.76 -0.70 -14.25
C VAL A 177 8.32 0.73 -14.03
N VAL A 178 8.37 1.18 -12.78
CA VAL A 178 8.10 2.57 -12.38
C VAL A 178 9.29 3.11 -11.61
N VAL A 179 9.58 4.41 -11.79
CA VAL A 179 10.74 5.07 -11.17
C VAL A 179 10.26 6.32 -10.45
N TYR A 180 10.59 6.43 -9.16
CA TYR A 180 10.15 7.52 -8.29
C TYR A 180 11.32 8.15 -7.55
N ASP A 181 11.36 9.48 -7.56
CA ASP A 181 12.17 10.26 -6.62
C ASP A 181 11.43 10.41 -5.29
N VAL A 182 11.99 9.82 -4.23
CA VAL A 182 11.41 9.91 -2.88
C VAL A 182 11.46 11.33 -2.30
N SER A 183 12.23 12.23 -2.91
CA SER A 183 12.39 13.61 -2.48
C SER A 183 11.23 14.51 -2.94
N THR A 184 10.56 14.14 -4.04
CA THR A 184 9.55 14.98 -4.72
C THR A 184 8.18 14.32 -4.82
N THR A 185 8.10 13.00 -4.64
CA THR A 185 6.83 12.26 -4.62
C THR A 185 6.31 12.17 -3.20
N ASP A 186 5.02 12.47 -2.99
CA ASP A 186 4.41 12.31 -1.67
C ASP A 186 4.43 10.84 -1.22
N VAL A 187 4.81 10.60 0.03
CA VAL A 187 5.07 9.26 0.55
C VAL A 187 3.83 8.36 0.48
N SER A 188 2.62 8.91 0.51
CA SER A 188 1.40 8.12 0.39
C SER A 188 1.27 7.42 -0.97
N HIS A 189 1.74 8.05 -2.05
CA HIS A 189 1.80 7.45 -3.37
C HIS A 189 2.89 6.37 -3.45
N LEU A 190 4.05 6.62 -2.85
CA LEU A 190 5.14 5.63 -2.79
C LEU A 190 4.69 4.36 -2.05
N ILE A 191 3.94 4.52 -0.95
CA ILE A 191 3.39 3.39 -0.20
C ILE A 191 2.35 2.64 -1.03
N ALA A 192 1.43 3.35 -1.68
CA ALA A 192 0.42 2.71 -2.53
C ALA A 192 1.09 1.88 -3.63
N GLU A 193 2.13 2.42 -4.26
CA GLU A 193 2.89 1.74 -5.30
C GLU A 193 3.66 0.53 -4.76
N ALA A 194 4.32 0.68 -3.60
CA ALA A 194 5.03 -0.41 -2.94
C ALA A 194 4.10 -1.58 -2.58
N PHE A 195 2.84 -1.30 -2.26
CA PHE A 195 1.81 -2.34 -2.09
C PHE A 195 1.35 -2.97 -3.41
N ARG A 196 1.40 -2.26 -4.54
CA ARG A 196 1.04 -2.81 -5.86
C ARG A 196 2.08 -3.80 -6.37
N VAL A 197 3.35 -3.39 -6.38
CA VAL A 197 4.43 -4.11 -7.08
C VAL A 197 4.95 -5.31 -6.28
N SER A 198 5.54 -6.30 -6.95
CA SER A 198 6.21 -7.43 -6.28
C SER A 198 7.66 -7.17 -5.91
N HIS A 199 8.35 -6.29 -6.63
CA HIS A 199 9.77 -5.98 -6.45
C HIS A 199 9.98 -4.48 -6.21
N ILE A 200 10.88 -4.15 -5.28
CA ILE A 200 11.26 -2.77 -4.95
C ILE A 200 12.77 -2.64 -5.03
N VAL A 201 13.28 -1.61 -5.67
CA VAL A 201 14.70 -1.24 -5.63
C VAL A 201 14.83 0.05 -4.85
N LEU A 202 15.59 0.01 -3.76
CA LEU A 202 15.88 1.16 -2.91
C LEU A 202 17.25 1.72 -3.27
N ALA A 203 17.27 2.86 -3.96
CA ALA A 203 18.49 3.50 -4.43
C ALA A 203 18.76 4.78 -3.63
N SER A 204 19.71 4.78 -2.70
CA SER A 204 19.96 5.94 -1.84
C SER A 204 21.40 6.43 -1.89
N VAL A 205 21.57 7.75 -1.80
CA VAL A 205 22.85 8.32 -1.37
C VAL A 205 23.10 8.00 0.10
N THR A 206 24.38 7.93 0.47
CA THR A 206 24.83 8.05 1.87
C THR A 206 24.89 9.53 2.24
N TYR A 207 24.11 9.95 3.22
CA TYR A 207 24.00 11.33 3.67
C TYR A 207 24.50 11.48 5.10
N ASN A 208 25.66 12.10 5.29
CA ASN A 208 26.30 12.25 6.61
C ASN A 208 26.47 10.92 7.36
N LEU A 209 26.92 9.88 6.66
CA LEU A 209 27.04 8.51 7.17
C LEU A 209 25.70 7.81 7.47
N GLU A 210 24.58 8.41 7.07
CA GLU A 210 23.24 7.87 7.34
C GLU A 210 22.46 7.66 6.04
N ILE A 211 21.28 7.04 6.16
CA ILE A 211 20.29 6.99 5.08
C ILE A 211 19.78 8.41 4.81
N TYR A 212 19.59 8.77 3.54
CA TYR A 212 19.01 10.06 3.18
C TYR A 212 17.63 10.25 3.85
N PRO A 213 17.34 11.41 4.50
CA PRO A 213 16.15 11.56 5.34
C PRO A 213 14.81 11.22 4.67
N LYS A 214 14.65 11.52 3.37
CA LYS A 214 13.43 11.18 2.63
C LYS A 214 13.29 9.69 2.33
N MET A 215 14.40 9.01 2.08
CA MET A 215 14.40 7.55 1.95
C MET A 215 14.11 6.89 3.31
N LEU A 216 14.71 7.41 4.40
CA LEU A 216 14.45 6.93 5.75
C LEU A 216 12.98 7.12 6.16
N ASP A 217 12.36 8.25 5.81
CA ASP A 217 10.93 8.47 6.03
C ASP A 217 10.08 7.43 5.28
N PHE A 218 10.39 7.18 4.00
CA PHE A 218 9.71 6.15 3.22
C PHE A 218 9.84 4.74 3.85
N LEU A 219 11.05 4.35 4.27
CA LEU A 219 11.30 3.10 5.01
C LEU A 219 10.47 3.00 6.29
N ASN A 220 10.45 4.07 7.09
CA ASN A 220 9.64 4.13 8.31
C ASN A 220 8.15 3.98 8.04
N GLN A 221 7.64 4.55 6.95
CA GLN A 221 6.24 4.40 6.56
C GLN A 221 5.92 2.99 6.09
N MET A 222 6.79 2.37 5.28
CA MET A 222 6.63 0.96 4.87
C MET A 222 6.55 0.03 6.08
N LYS A 223 7.44 0.21 7.07
CA LYS A 223 7.43 -0.56 8.31
C LYS A 223 6.18 -0.28 9.15
N SER A 224 5.81 0.99 9.31
CA SER A 224 4.67 1.41 10.15
C SER A 224 3.33 0.91 9.63
N LEU A 225 3.20 0.85 8.30
CA LEU A 225 2.04 0.34 7.58
C LEU A 225 2.13 -1.17 7.29
N ASN A 226 3.15 -1.83 7.84
CA ASN A 226 3.32 -3.27 7.79
C ASN A 226 3.33 -3.81 6.35
N LEU A 227 4.05 -3.14 5.44
CA LEU A 227 4.35 -3.69 4.11
C LEU A 227 5.19 -4.97 4.28
N GLN A 228 4.90 -5.98 3.47
CA GLN A 228 5.51 -7.31 3.54
C GLN A 228 5.53 -7.97 2.16
N LYS A 229 6.20 -9.12 2.04
CA LYS A 229 6.18 -9.99 0.87
C LYS A 229 6.67 -9.28 -0.39
N ARG A 230 7.79 -8.57 -0.28
CA ARG A 230 8.47 -7.91 -1.39
C ARG A 230 9.87 -8.44 -1.53
N THR A 231 10.31 -8.58 -2.77
CA THR A 231 11.71 -8.81 -3.09
C THR A 231 12.39 -7.46 -3.28
N VAL A 232 13.54 -7.25 -2.65
CA VAL A 232 14.18 -5.93 -2.58
C VAL A 232 15.59 -5.96 -3.16
N GLY A 233 15.88 -5.06 -4.11
CA GLY A 233 17.23 -4.72 -4.54
C GLY A 233 17.72 -3.44 -3.86
N ILE A 234 19.03 -3.30 -3.65
CA ILE A 234 19.62 -2.14 -2.99
C ILE A 234 20.73 -1.54 -3.86
N ILE A 235 20.67 -0.22 -4.05
CA ILE A 235 21.73 0.57 -4.68
C ILE A 235 22.15 1.65 -3.70
N GLU A 236 23.44 1.72 -3.39
CA GLU A 236 24.00 2.81 -2.60
C GLU A 236 24.90 3.72 -3.43
N ASN A 237 24.99 5.00 -3.04
CA ASN A 237 25.90 5.95 -3.66
C ASN A 237 26.62 6.80 -2.61
N GLY A 238 27.95 6.77 -2.60
CA GLY A 238 28.77 7.57 -1.70
C GLY A 238 30.14 7.91 -2.30
N SER A 239 30.76 8.99 -1.81
CA SER A 239 32.06 9.44 -2.36
C SER A 239 33.27 8.99 -1.54
N TRP A 240 33.14 8.84 -0.23
CA TRP A 240 34.29 8.58 0.66
C TRP A 240 34.02 7.54 1.76
N ALA A 241 32.75 7.26 2.09
CA ALA A 241 32.34 6.19 2.99
C ALA A 241 30.87 5.81 2.72
N PRO A 242 30.57 5.14 1.59
CA PRO A 242 29.22 4.63 1.35
C PRO A 242 28.84 3.62 2.44
N GLN A 243 27.64 3.77 3.01
CA GLN A 243 27.09 2.82 3.99
C GLN A 243 25.56 2.77 3.99
N SER A 244 24.90 3.58 3.15
CA SER A 244 23.44 3.59 3.09
C SER A 244 22.88 2.23 2.68
N GLY A 245 23.61 1.43 1.90
CA GLY A 245 23.19 0.08 1.53
C GLY A 245 23.05 -0.82 2.76
N GLU A 246 24.12 -0.92 3.54
CA GLU A 246 24.14 -1.68 4.81
C GLU A 246 23.05 -1.21 5.78
N LEU A 247 22.88 0.11 5.94
CA LEU A 247 21.84 0.66 6.83
C LEU A 247 20.42 0.33 6.36
N ILE A 248 20.17 0.38 5.05
CA ILE A 248 18.88 -0.02 4.47
C ILE A 248 18.65 -1.51 4.69
N ASN A 249 19.66 -2.35 4.45
CA ASN A 249 19.57 -3.79 4.65
C ASN A 249 19.23 -4.15 6.10
N ASN A 250 19.96 -3.55 7.06
CA ASN A 250 19.67 -3.71 8.49
C ASN A 250 18.25 -3.24 8.86
N PHE A 251 17.74 -2.18 8.23
CA PHE A 251 16.37 -1.71 8.47
C PHE A 251 15.34 -2.72 7.96
N LEU A 252 15.59 -3.36 6.80
CA LEU A 252 14.70 -4.35 6.21
C LEU A 252 14.60 -5.63 7.05
N ASP A 253 15.63 -5.99 7.80
CA ASP A 253 15.58 -7.09 8.79
C ASP A 253 14.54 -6.85 9.90
N GLU A 254 14.19 -5.59 10.17
CA GLU A 254 13.14 -5.23 11.13
C GLU A 254 11.72 -5.29 10.52
N MET A 255 11.61 -5.56 9.21
CA MET A 255 10.37 -5.70 8.48
C MET A 255 10.04 -7.18 8.23
N LYS A 256 8.75 -7.50 8.15
CA LYS A 256 8.30 -8.89 8.01
C LYS A 256 8.32 -9.33 6.55
N LEU A 257 8.89 -10.51 6.30
CA LEU A 257 8.82 -11.19 5.00
C LEU A 257 9.34 -10.31 3.84
N MET A 258 10.42 -9.57 4.07
CA MET A 258 11.17 -8.90 3.02
C MET A 258 12.29 -9.83 2.55
N ASP A 259 12.42 -10.01 1.24
CA ASP A 259 13.42 -10.88 0.64
C ASP A 259 14.45 -10.02 -0.10
N VAL A 260 15.60 -9.76 0.54
CA VAL A 260 16.64 -8.91 -0.04
C VAL A 260 17.47 -9.74 -1.03
N LEU A 261 17.49 -9.32 -2.29
CA LEU A 261 18.33 -9.91 -3.32
C LEU A 261 19.80 -9.74 -2.93
N GLY A 262 20.58 -10.82 -3.05
CA GLY A 262 22.01 -10.76 -2.80
C GLY A 262 22.71 -9.85 -3.80
N GLY A 263 23.70 -9.08 -3.32
CA GLY A 263 24.49 -8.17 -4.14
C GLY A 263 23.96 -6.73 -4.07
N GLU A 264 24.53 -5.94 -3.15
CA GLU A 264 24.34 -4.49 -3.14
C GLU A 264 25.15 -3.85 -4.27
N VAL A 265 24.55 -2.90 -4.99
CA VAL A 265 25.28 -2.12 -6.01
C VAL A 265 25.82 -0.85 -5.37
N SER A 266 27.15 -0.74 -5.29
CA SER A 266 27.80 0.45 -4.72
C SER A 266 28.34 1.38 -5.80
N LEU A 267 27.88 2.63 -5.78
CA LEU A 267 28.38 3.71 -6.64
C LEU A 267 29.39 4.57 -5.89
N ALA A 268 30.52 4.85 -6.54
CA ALA A 268 31.52 5.79 -6.06
C ALA A 268 31.31 7.16 -6.71
N SER A 269 30.42 7.98 -6.14
CA SER A 269 29.94 9.27 -6.65
C SER A 269 29.11 9.20 -7.93
N SER A 270 29.60 8.55 -8.99
CA SER A 270 28.93 8.39 -10.29
C SER A 270 29.14 6.99 -10.85
N LEU A 271 28.31 6.62 -11.84
CA LEU A 271 28.47 5.38 -12.58
C LEU A 271 29.84 5.29 -13.27
N ASN A 272 30.39 4.09 -13.25
CA ASN A 272 31.59 3.64 -13.94
C ASN A 272 31.42 2.19 -14.44
N ASP A 273 32.39 1.69 -15.20
CA ASP A 273 32.32 0.35 -15.82
C ASP A 273 32.09 -0.81 -14.84
N VAL A 274 32.54 -0.69 -13.59
CA VAL A 274 32.33 -1.73 -12.55
C VAL A 274 30.88 -1.66 -12.06
N SER A 275 30.47 -0.51 -11.54
CA SER A 275 29.09 -0.32 -11.07
C SER A 275 28.03 -0.55 -12.15
N TYR A 276 28.38 -0.31 -13.43
CA TYR A 276 27.49 -0.62 -14.54
C TYR A 276 27.30 -2.13 -14.72
N ARG A 277 28.34 -2.95 -14.51
CA ARG A 277 28.20 -4.42 -14.51
C ARG A 277 27.37 -4.88 -13.32
N ASP A 278 27.62 -4.32 -12.14
CA ASP A 278 26.88 -4.66 -10.93
C ASP A 278 25.37 -4.33 -11.09
N LEU A 279 25.03 -3.21 -11.75
CA LEU A 279 23.63 -2.91 -12.11
C LEU A 279 23.01 -3.94 -13.07
N ARG A 280 23.80 -4.46 -14.02
CA ARG A 280 23.33 -5.50 -14.95
C ARG A 280 23.09 -6.81 -14.23
N ASP A 281 23.99 -7.19 -13.33
CA ASP A 281 23.85 -8.37 -12.49
C ASP A 281 22.61 -8.26 -11.58
N LEU A 282 22.36 -7.07 -11.01
CA LEU A 282 21.12 -6.80 -10.27
C LEU A 282 19.87 -6.89 -11.16
N ALA A 283 19.92 -6.36 -12.39
CA ALA A 283 18.82 -6.47 -13.34
C ALA A 283 18.53 -7.93 -13.73
N ASP A 284 19.58 -8.74 -13.91
CA ASP A 284 19.48 -10.18 -14.16
C ASP A 284 18.83 -10.89 -12.96
N ALA A 285 19.29 -10.62 -11.73
CA ALA A 285 18.72 -11.21 -10.52
C ALA A 285 17.22 -10.85 -10.33
N ILE A 286 16.84 -9.60 -10.60
CA ILE A 286 15.43 -9.17 -10.56
C ILE A 286 14.62 -9.88 -11.65
N ALA A 287 15.14 -9.97 -12.88
CA ALA A 287 14.44 -10.63 -13.99
C ALA A 287 14.25 -12.14 -13.72
N GLU A 288 15.26 -12.82 -13.18
CA GLU A 288 15.18 -14.22 -12.76
C GLU A 288 14.14 -14.40 -11.64
N SER A 289 14.14 -13.53 -10.64
CA SER A 289 13.18 -13.57 -9.53
C SER A 289 11.73 -13.38 -10.02
N ILE A 290 11.49 -12.40 -10.89
CA ILE A 290 10.16 -12.11 -11.45
C ILE A 290 9.61 -13.27 -12.27
N ASN A 291 10.44 -13.82 -13.16
CA ASN A 291 10.02 -14.91 -14.04
C ASN A 291 9.86 -16.25 -13.28
N GLY A 292 10.34 -16.30 -12.03
CA GLY A 292 10.49 -17.51 -11.24
C GLY A 292 11.77 -18.23 -11.66
N LYS A 293 12.45 -18.86 -10.70
CA LYS A 293 13.56 -19.77 -11.02
C LYS A 293 13.04 -20.78 -12.04
N THR A 294 13.57 -20.72 -13.26
CA THR A 294 13.54 -21.86 -14.17
C THR A 294 14.30 -22.97 -13.42
N GLU A 295 13.58 -23.87 -12.77
CA GLU A 295 14.13 -25.16 -12.34
C GLU A 295 14.61 -25.96 -13.54
#